data_AF-A0A3C1NNJ3-F1
#
_entry.id   AF-A0A3C1NNJ3-F1
#
_cell.length_a   1.000
_cell.length_b   1.000
_cell.length_c   1.000
_cell.angle_alpha   90.00
_cell.angle_beta   90.00
_cell.angle_gamma   90.00
#
_symmetry.space_group_name_H-M   'P 1'
#
loop_
_entity.id
_entity.type
_entity.pdbx_description
1 polymer ?
#
loop_
_entity_poly.entity_id
_entity_poly.type
_entity_poly.pdbx_seq_one_letter_code
_entity_poly.pdbx_strand_id
1 'polypeptide(L)'
;HDNISHPLDAGERHLDFLHIFGKQPATSPDLRAEAIEIGDDAWIGFNVSILKGVKIGKGAIIGACAVITRDVPDYAVVVGKAEQEIIRYNKPSQG
;
A
#
# COMPACT_ATOMS: atom_id res chain seq x y z
N HIS A 1 1.95 0.74 -7.09
CA HIS A 1 2.96 -0.31 -6.86
C HIS A 1 2.84 -0.67 -5.40
N ASP A 2 2.15 -1.77 -5.12
CA ASP A 2 1.72 -2.10 -3.75
C ASP A 2 2.91 -2.65 -2.96
N ASN A 3 3.10 -2.09 -1.77
CA ASN A 3 4.36 -2.17 -1.03
C ASN A 3 4.52 -3.47 -0.21
N ILE A 4 4.27 -4.60 -0.86
CA ILE A 4 4.76 -5.92 -0.40
C ILE A 4 5.71 -6.57 -1.41
N SER A 5 6.05 -5.85 -2.47
CA SER A 5 7.01 -6.30 -3.48
C SER A 5 8.46 -6.12 -3.02
N HIS A 6 8.71 -5.29 -2.00
CA HIS A 6 10.05 -4.96 -1.55
C HIS A 6 10.25 -5.36 -0.08
N PRO A 7 11.36 -6.03 0.25
CA PRO A 7 11.68 -6.39 1.61
C PRO A 7 11.91 -5.16 2.50
N LEU A 8 11.62 -5.29 3.80
CA LEU A 8 11.87 -4.22 4.78
C LEU A 8 13.35 -4.17 5.20
N ASP A 9 14.11 -5.25 5.00
CA ASP A 9 15.55 -5.26 5.19
C ASP A 9 16.28 -4.54 4.05
N ALA A 10 17.35 -3.81 4.39
CA ALA A 10 18.09 -3.01 3.41
C ALA A 10 18.96 -3.85 2.47
N GLY A 11 19.54 -4.96 2.95
CA GLY A 11 20.34 -5.87 2.14
C GLY A 11 19.46 -6.62 1.15
N GLU A 12 18.32 -7.11 1.61
CA GLU A 12 17.33 -7.76 0.74
C GLU A 12 16.78 -6.80 -0.33
N ARG A 13 16.56 -5.51 -0.01
CA ARG A 13 16.15 -4.51 -1.02
C ARG A 13 17.23 -4.25 -2.06
N HIS A 14 18.49 -4.23 -1.64
CA HIS A 14 19.60 -4.04 -2.56
C HIS A 14 19.68 -5.20 -3.55
N LEU A 15 19.51 -6.44 -3.07
CA LEU A 15 19.43 -7.62 -3.93
C LEU A 15 18.22 -7.56 -4.86
N ASP A 16 17.05 -7.18 -4.34
CA ASP A 16 15.82 -7.02 -5.15
C ASP A 16 15.97 -5.94 -6.24
N PHE A 17 16.62 -4.81 -5.93
CA PHE A 17 16.99 -3.81 -6.93
C PHE A 17 17.91 -4.39 -8.01
N LEU A 18 18.95 -5.13 -7.61
CA LEU A 18 19.85 -5.80 -8.58
C LEU A 18 19.11 -6.86 -9.40
N HIS A 19 18.07 -7.52 -8.88
CA HIS A 19 17.23 -8.45 -9.62
C HIS A 19 16.34 -7.74 -10.65
N ILE A 20 15.74 -6.59 -10.33
CA ILE A 20 14.91 -5.81 -11.25
C ILE A 20 15.72 -5.34 -12.47
N PHE A 21 16.99 -4.98 -12.26
CA PHE A 21 17.87 -4.47 -13.31
C PHE A 21 18.86 -5.51 -13.87
N GLY A 22 18.91 -6.73 -13.31
CA GLY A 22 19.79 -7.82 -13.69
C GLY A 22 19.04 -8.97 -14.38
N LYS A 23 19.68 -9.64 -15.35
CA LYS A 23 19.10 -10.75 -16.14
C LYS A 23 18.91 -12.07 -15.35
N GLN A 24 18.38 -12.03 -14.13
CA GLN A 24 18.04 -13.24 -13.36
C GLN A 24 16.52 -13.45 -13.35
N PRO A 25 16.02 -14.70 -13.37
CA PRO A 25 14.59 -14.95 -13.39
C PRO A 25 13.96 -14.43 -12.10
N ALA A 26 12.92 -13.61 -12.23
CA ALA A 26 12.23 -13.02 -11.10
C ALA A 26 11.71 -14.10 -10.14
N THR A 27 12.09 -14.03 -8.86
CA THR A 27 11.26 -14.61 -7.81
C THR A 27 10.01 -13.77 -7.77
N SER A 28 8.90 -14.25 -8.31
CA SER A 28 7.62 -13.55 -8.22
C SER A 28 7.28 -13.39 -6.74
N PRO A 29 7.31 -12.17 -6.15
CA PRO A 29 6.83 -12.01 -4.78
C PRO A 29 5.37 -12.46 -4.74
N ASP A 30 4.89 -12.92 -3.59
CA ASP A 30 3.47 -13.28 -3.38
C ASP A 30 2.61 -12.00 -3.48
N LEU A 31 2.38 -11.55 -4.71
CA LEU A 31 1.53 -10.44 -5.07
C LEU A 31 0.09 -10.93 -5.00
N ARG A 32 -0.41 -11.17 -3.78
CA ARG A 32 -1.83 -11.46 -3.57
C ARG A 32 -2.65 -10.41 -4.28
N ALA A 33 -3.51 -10.81 -5.20
CA ALA A 33 -4.47 -9.93 -5.83
C ALA A 33 -5.78 -10.14 -5.09
N GLU A 34 -6.33 -9.08 -4.51
CA GLU A 34 -7.62 -9.10 -3.82
C GLU A 34 -8.47 -7.96 -4.36
N ALA A 35 -9.76 -8.24 -4.58
CA ALA A 35 -10.69 -7.27 -5.13
C ALA A 35 -10.86 -6.08 -4.17
N ILE A 36 -11.14 -4.91 -4.77
CA ILE A 36 -11.58 -3.73 -4.04
C ILE A 36 -13.08 -3.58 -4.30
N GLU A 37 -13.86 -3.42 -3.25
CA GLU A 37 -15.31 -3.20 -3.34
C GLU A 37 -15.59 -1.72 -3.05
N ILE A 38 -16.32 -1.05 -3.95
CA ILE A 38 -16.76 0.34 -3.76
C ILE A 38 -18.28 0.35 -3.72
N GLY A 39 -18.84 0.78 -2.60
CA GLY A 39 -20.28 0.87 -2.39
C GLY A 39 -20.94 1.98 -3.20
N ASP A 40 -22.26 1.89 -3.33
CA ASP A 40 -23.08 2.88 -4.03
C ASP A 40 -22.86 4.29 -3.46
N ASP A 41 -22.92 5.31 -4.32
CA ASP A 41 -22.81 6.73 -3.95
C ASP A 41 -21.51 7.14 -3.22
N ALA A 42 -20.48 6.28 -3.19
CA ALA A 42 -19.19 6.65 -2.62
C ALA A 42 -18.48 7.70 -3.48
N TRP A 43 -17.83 8.67 -2.82
CA TRP A 43 -17.04 9.70 -3.48
C TRP A 43 -15.54 9.47 -3.24
N ILE A 44 -14.81 9.19 -4.32
CA ILE A 44 -13.35 9.04 -4.30
C ILE A 44 -12.69 10.33 -4.75
N GLY A 45 -11.94 10.97 -3.86
CA GLY A 45 -11.15 12.16 -4.15
C GLY A 45 -10.01 11.92 -5.13
N PHE A 46 -9.43 13.00 -5.63
CA PHE A 46 -8.31 12.93 -6.57
C PHE A 46 -7.07 12.28 -5.94
N ASN A 47 -6.37 11.45 -6.73
CA ASN A 47 -5.09 10.83 -6.35
C ASN A 47 -5.15 9.99 -5.06
N VAL A 48 -6.27 9.30 -4.83
CA VAL A 48 -6.43 8.33 -3.74
C VAL A 48 -5.78 6.99 -4.14
N SER A 49 -5.10 6.35 -3.19
CA SER A 49 -4.65 4.95 -3.31
C SER A 49 -5.45 4.06 -2.37
N ILE A 50 -6.09 3.02 -2.90
CA ILE A 50 -6.82 2.01 -2.12
C ILE A 50 -6.07 0.70 -2.25
N LEU A 51 -5.66 0.11 -1.12
CA LEU A 51 -4.97 -1.17 -1.15
C LEU A 51 -5.95 -2.32 -1.42
N LYS A 52 -5.43 -3.38 -2.02
CA LYS A 52 -6.16 -4.63 -2.29
C LYS A 52 -6.94 -5.14 -1.06
N GLY A 53 -8.09 -5.76 -1.31
CA GLY A 53 -8.93 -6.36 -0.27
C GLY A 53 -9.79 -5.37 0.52
N VAL A 54 -9.61 -4.06 0.32
CA VAL A 54 -10.37 -3.02 1.02
C VAL A 54 -11.79 -2.87 0.47
N LYS A 55 -12.75 -2.71 1.37
CA LYS A 55 -14.14 -2.34 1.10
C LYS A 55 -14.40 -0.88 1.47
N ILE A 56 -14.92 -0.10 0.53
CA ILE A 56 -15.41 1.26 0.75
C ILE A 56 -16.94 1.22 0.88
N GLY A 57 -17.46 1.63 2.02
CA GLY A 57 -18.89 1.61 2.31
C GLY A 57 -19.71 2.56 1.44
N LYS A 58 -21.02 2.32 1.41
CA LYS A 58 -22.00 3.14 0.69
C LYS A 58 -21.94 4.59 1.17
N GLY A 59 -21.95 5.55 0.25
CA GLY A 59 -21.97 6.98 0.56
C GLY A 59 -20.73 7.49 1.31
N ALA A 60 -19.67 6.69 1.41
CA ALA A 60 -18.42 7.10 2.04
C ALA A 60 -17.69 8.15 1.18
N ILE A 61 -16.98 9.08 1.83
CA ILE A 61 -16.20 10.13 1.16
C ILE A 61 -14.72 9.94 1.50
N ILE A 62 -13.90 9.74 0.47
CA ILE A 62 -12.45 9.64 0.59
C ILE A 62 -11.82 10.95 0.10
N GLY A 63 -11.15 11.67 0.99
CA GLY A 63 -10.45 12.92 0.67
C GLY A 63 -9.28 12.70 -0.30
N ALA A 64 -8.91 13.76 -1.02
CA ALA A 64 -7.81 13.72 -1.98
C ALA A 64 -6.48 13.30 -1.32
N CYS A 65 -5.63 12.61 -2.09
CA CYS A 65 -4.31 12.11 -1.67
C CYS A 65 -4.33 11.12 -0.48
N ALA A 66 -5.47 10.53 -0.14
CA ALA A 66 -5.56 9.52 0.92
C ALA A 66 -4.97 8.17 0.51
N VAL A 67 -4.45 7.43 1.50
CA VAL A 67 -4.02 6.03 1.34
C VAL A 67 -4.86 5.16 2.26
N ILE A 68 -5.74 4.35 1.68
CA ILE A 68 -6.69 3.51 2.43
C ILE A 68 -6.15 2.09 2.52
N THR A 69 -5.90 1.65 3.75
CA THR A 69 -5.29 0.34 4.06
C THR A 69 -6.25 -0.62 4.79
N ARG A 70 -7.48 -0.17 5.08
CA ARG A 70 -8.51 -0.90 5.82
C ARG A 70 -9.89 -0.43 5.39
N ASP A 71 -10.89 -1.27 5.62
CA ASP A 71 -12.28 -1.00 5.26
C ASP A 71 -12.78 0.33 5.82
N VAL A 72 -13.61 1.00 5.02
CA VAL A 72 -14.24 2.28 5.35
C VAL A 72 -15.74 2.04 5.56
N PRO A 73 -16.30 2.36 6.74
CA PRO A 73 -17.73 2.18 6.99
C PRO A 73 -18.63 3.04 6.08
N ASP A 74 -19.88 2.62 5.93
CA ASP A 74 -20.91 3.39 5.24
C ASP A 74 -21.01 4.83 5.78
N TYR A 75 -21.15 5.79 4.87
CA TYR A 75 -21.29 7.22 5.12
C TYR A 75 -20.12 7.86 5.89
N ALA A 76 -19.01 7.15 6.09
CA ALA A 76 -17.83 7.70 6.74
C ALA A 76 -17.09 8.68 5.84
N VAL A 77 -16.49 9.71 6.44
CA VAL A 77 -15.58 10.62 5.76
C VAL A 77 -14.17 10.32 6.23
N VAL A 78 -13.31 9.88 5.31
CA VAL A 78 -11.91 9.59 5.58
C VAL A 78 -11.04 10.58 4.84
N VAL A 79 -10.21 11.31 5.57
CA VAL A 79 -9.24 12.27 5.02
C VAL A 79 -7.85 11.94 5.54
N GLY A 80 -6.83 12.44 4.84
CA GLY A 80 -5.45 12.36 5.29
C GLY A 80 -4.70 11.15 4.75
N LYS A 81 -3.37 11.31 4.77
CA LYS A 81 -2.40 10.23 4.53
C LYS A 81 -2.32 9.38 5.80
N ALA A 82 -2.17 8.06 5.67
CA ALA A 82 -1.91 7.19 6.82
C ALA A 82 -0.81 7.78 7.72
N GLU A 83 -1.05 7.82 9.03
CA GLU A 83 -0.04 8.28 9.99
C GLU A 83 1.24 7.46 9.81
N GLN A 84 2.38 8.14 9.74
CA GLN A 84 3.67 7.48 9.62
C GLN A 84 4.19 7.14 11.02
N GLU A 85 4.08 5.87 11.39
CA GLU A 85 4.71 5.36 12.60
C GLU A 85 6.15 4.91 12.31
N ILE A 86 7.12 5.45 13.06
CA ILE A 86 8.50 4.98 13.01
C ILE A 86 8.63 3.76 13.91
N ILE A 87 8.42 2.56 13.34
CA ILE A 87 8.50 1.30 14.09
C ILE A 87 9.95 0.87 14.41
N ARG A 88 10.92 1.25 13.56
CA ARG A 88 12.34 0.90 13.75
C ARG A 88 13.25 1.78 12.91
N TYR A 89 14.38 2.19 13.49
CA TYR A 89 15.51 2.70 12.72
C TYR A 89 16.39 1.54 12.26
N ASN A 90 16.62 1.43 10.96
CA ASN A 90 17.60 0.47 10.45
C ASN A 90 19.01 1.05 10.62
N LYS A 91 19.72 0.67 11.69
CA LYS A 91 21.13 1.02 11.86
C LYS A 91 21.96 0.12 10.92
N PRO A 92 22.92 0.67 10.15
CA PRO A 92 23.82 -0.15 9.36
C PRO A 92 24.55 -1.13 10.27
N SER A 93 24.70 -2.38 9.80
CA SER A 93 25.58 -3.36 10.44
C SER A 93 26.98 -2.79 10.48
N GLN A 94 27.55 -2.62 11.68
CA GLN A 94 28.94 -2.25 11.87
C GLN A 94 29.79 -3.29 11.12
N GLY A 95 30.52 -2.84 10.11
CA GLY A 95 31.50 -3.66 9.39
C GLY A 95 32.75 -3.91 10.23
#